data_AF-A0A1Q3ELV8-F1
#
_entry.id   AF-A0A1Q3ELV8-F1
#
_cell.length_a   1.000
_cell.length_b   1.000
_cell.length_c   1.000
_cell.angle_alpha   90.00
_cell.angle_beta   90.00
_cell.angle_gamma   90.00
#
_symmetry.space_group_name_H-M   'P 1'
#
loop_
_entity.id
_entity.type
_entity.pdbx_description
1 polymer ?
#
loop_
_entity_poly.entity_id
_entity_poly.type
_entity_poly.pdbx_seq_one_letter_code
_entity_poly.pdbx_strand_id
1 'polypeptide(L)'
;MIVKMMKKGIMSQAENWPNQEAARQYLTKQLPWSQWEQSVFESYMCHGLENYEVNGKQGESWDALSMLEQLSSIIPIHVVFGSKDKLIPREWKACVIDTSKGRKVAGVHQIEASHMVPAEKPADFAKLVSQLIRDIICSPVSKL
;
A
#
# COMPACT_ATOMS: atom_id res chain seq x y z
N MET A 1 -8.00 -12.21 16.26
CA MET A 1 -6.72 -12.93 16.41
C MET A 1 -5.57 -12.22 15.67
N ILE A 2 -5.74 -11.90 14.38
CA ILE A 2 -4.71 -11.27 13.52
C ILE A 2 -4.24 -9.89 14.03
N VAL A 3 -5.14 -8.99 14.44
CA VAL A 3 -4.77 -7.66 14.98
C VAL A 3 -3.89 -7.74 16.23
N LYS A 4 -4.15 -8.68 17.15
CA LYS A 4 -3.31 -8.88 18.34
C LYS A 4 -1.91 -9.38 17.98
N MET A 5 -1.80 -10.25 16.97
CA MET A 5 -0.51 -10.73 16.47
C MET A 5 0.29 -9.62 15.78
N MET A 6 -0.37 -8.79 14.96
CA MET A 6 0.26 -7.61 14.33
C MET A 6 0.77 -6.61 15.37
N LYS A 7 -0.06 -6.27 16.36
CA LYS A 7 0.35 -5.36 17.43
C LYS A 7 1.58 -5.90 18.18
N LYS A 8 1.61 -7.20 18.48
CA LYS A 8 2.78 -7.84 19.10
C LYS A 8 4.02 -7.74 18.20
N GLY A 9 3.88 -8.00 16.91
CA GLY A 9 4.97 -7.90 15.93
C GLY A 9 5.55 -6.50 15.84
N ILE A 10 4.68 -5.49 15.70
CA ILE A 10 5.05 -4.06 15.66
C ILE A 10 5.79 -3.66 16.94
N MET A 11 5.23 -3.99 18.11
CA MET A 11 5.85 -3.65 19.40
C MET A 11 7.18 -4.37 19.65
N SER A 12 7.46 -5.47 18.95
CA SER A 12 8.72 -6.20 19.04
C SER A 12 9.75 -5.80 17.99
N GLN A 13 9.39 -4.89 17.09
CA GLN A 13 10.26 -4.48 16.00
C GLN A 13 11.42 -3.64 16.55
N ALA A 14 12.64 -3.95 16.14
CA ALA A 14 13.75 -3.03 16.34
C ALA A 14 13.49 -1.75 15.52
N GLU A 15 13.54 -0.60 16.19
CA GLU A 15 13.39 0.72 15.57
C GLU A 15 14.74 1.46 15.46
N ASN A 16 15.76 0.97 16.18
CA ASN A 16 17.09 1.57 16.22
C ASN A 16 18.15 0.51 15.93
N TRP A 17 19.18 0.91 15.17
CA TRP A 17 20.33 0.07 14.85
C TRP A 17 21.63 0.88 14.96
N PRO A 18 22.76 0.24 15.32
CA PRO A 18 24.03 0.94 15.48
C PRO A 18 24.61 1.47 14.16
N ASN A 19 24.20 0.90 13.02
CA ASN A 19 24.57 1.35 11.68
C ASN A 19 23.63 0.75 10.63
N GLN A 20 23.76 1.23 9.40
CA GLN A 20 22.94 0.82 8.26
C GLN A 20 23.10 -0.67 7.90
N GLU A 21 24.28 -1.27 8.15
CA GLU A 21 24.52 -2.70 7.88
C GLU A 21 23.78 -3.59 8.89
N ALA A 22 23.77 -3.21 10.18
CA ALA A 22 22.98 -3.90 11.19
C ALA A 22 21.47 -3.80 10.89
N ALA A 23 20.99 -2.64 10.43
CA ALA A 23 19.61 -2.47 9.97
C ALA A 23 19.32 -3.38 8.77
N ARG A 24 20.20 -3.42 7.77
CA ARG A 24 20.08 -4.30 6.59
C ARG A 24 19.94 -5.77 6.98
N GLN A 25 20.84 -6.27 7.82
CA GLN A 25 20.84 -7.68 8.24
C GLN A 25 19.59 -8.07 9.03
N TYR A 26 19.03 -7.12 9.79
CA TYR A 26 17.77 -7.31 10.49
C TYR A 26 16.60 -7.32 9.51
N LEU A 27 16.42 -6.25 8.73
CA LEU A 27 15.24 -6.04 7.88
C LEU A 27 15.10 -7.10 6.78
N THR A 28 16.20 -7.54 6.17
CA THR A 28 16.17 -8.61 5.14
C THR A 28 15.60 -9.94 5.65
N LYS A 29 15.54 -10.15 6.96
CA LYS A 29 14.97 -11.35 7.59
C LYS A 29 13.55 -11.14 8.10
N GLN A 30 13.02 -9.92 8.04
CA GLN A 30 11.74 -9.54 8.62
C GLN A 30 10.72 -9.20 7.55
N LEU A 31 9.46 -9.55 7.82
CA LEU A 31 8.36 -9.03 7.02
C LEU A 31 8.07 -7.56 7.38
N PRO A 32 7.68 -6.72 6.40
CA PRO A 32 7.48 -7.07 4.99
C PRO A 32 8.76 -7.03 4.13
N TRP A 33 9.85 -6.46 4.62
CA TRP A 33 11.06 -6.15 3.83
C TRP A 33 11.71 -7.36 3.16
N SER A 34 11.64 -8.54 3.77
CA SER A 34 12.18 -9.78 3.20
C SER A 34 11.50 -10.21 1.90
N GLN A 35 10.34 -9.63 1.57
CA GLN A 35 9.58 -9.90 0.33
C GLN A 35 9.71 -8.80 -0.71
N TRP A 36 10.37 -7.68 -0.37
CA TRP A 36 10.50 -6.57 -1.28
C TRP A 36 11.43 -6.92 -2.44
N GLU A 37 11.19 -6.29 -3.57
CA GLU A 37 12.13 -6.33 -4.68
C GLU A 37 13.44 -5.64 -4.24
N GLN A 38 14.59 -6.19 -4.66
CA GLN A 38 15.88 -5.80 -4.14
C GLN A 38 16.16 -4.31 -4.36
N SER A 39 15.87 -3.76 -5.54
CA SER A 39 16.12 -2.35 -5.83
C SER A 39 15.27 -1.41 -4.98
N VAL A 40 14.03 -1.79 -4.67
CA VAL A 40 13.17 -1.06 -3.73
C VAL A 40 13.76 -1.12 -2.32
N PHE A 41 14.21 -2.30 -1.89
CA PHE A 41 14.84 -2.45 -0.58
C PHE A 41 16.12 -1.60 -0.46
N GLU A 42 16.97 -1.60 -1.49
CA GLU A 42 18.16 -0.73 -1.51
C GLU A 42 17.79 0.76 -1.44
N SER A 43 16.78 1.18 -2.20
CA SER A 43 16.29 2.56 -2.15
C SER A 43 15.80 2.92 -0.74
N TYR A 44 15.07 2.02 -0.08
CA TYR A 44 14.64 2.20 1.30
C TYR A 44 15.83 2.26 2.27
N MET A 45 16.85 1.42 2.11
CA MET A 45 18.05 1.48 2.93
C MET A 45 18.80 2.81 2.76
N CYS A 46 18.83 3.36 1.54
CA CYS A 46 19.51 4.62 1.24
C CYS A 46 18.73 5.86 1.69
N HIS A 47 17.40 5.83 1.68
CA HIS A 47 16.56 7.03 1.82
C HIS A 47 15.47 6.95 2.88
N GLY A 48 15.08 5.75 3.31
CA GLY A 48 13.96 5.52 4.22
C GLY A 48 14.34 5.42 5.70
N LEU A 49 15.63 5.38 6.01
CA LEU A 49 16.15 5.39 7.37
C LEU A 49 16.64 6.80 7.70
N GLU A 50 15.95 7.47 8.62
CA GLU A 50 16.34 8.78 9.15
C GLU A 50 16.81 8.64 10.60
N ASN A 51 17.72 9.52 11.01
CA ASN A 51 18.07 9.68 12.42
C ASN A 51 17.01 10.59 13.07
N TYR A 52 15.97 10.01 13.66
CA TYR A 52 14.86 10.80 14.23
C TYR A 52 14.43 10.31 15.62
N GLU A 53 14.10 11.26 16.51
CA GLU A 53 13.42 10.99 17.78
C GLU A 53 11.91 11.10 17.59
N VAL A 54 11.21 9.97 17.73
CA VAL A 54 9.77 9.86 17.43
C VAL A 54 8.92 10.77 18.34
N ASN A 55 8.42 11.87 17.77
CA ASN A 55 7.34 12.68 18.35
C ASN A 55 6.09 12.61 17.44
N GLY A 56 5.35 11.50 17.49
CA GLY A 56 4.18 11.29 16.64
C GLY A 56 2.97 10.75 17.39
N LYS A 57 1.86 11.51 17.38
CA LYS A 57 0.52 10.99 17.72
C LYS A 57 -0.03 10.19 16.55
N GLN A 58 -0.56 8.99 16.83
CA GLN A 58 -1.30 8.19 15.85
C GLN A 58 -2.61 8.91 15.48
N GLY A 59 -2.78 9.23 14.19
CA GLY A 59 -4.06 9.68 13.65
C GLY A 59 -4.86 8.49 13.13
N GLU A 60 -6.13 8.39 13.51
CA GLU A 60 -7.03 7.35 13.02
C GLU A 60 -7.59 7.73 11.64
N SER A 61 -7.31 6.91 10.62
CA SER A 61 -7.57 7.18 9.20
C SER A 61 -8.90 6.57 8.71
N TRP A 62 -10.01 6.88 9.39
CA TRP A 62 -11.35 6.45 8.93
C TRP A 62 -12.03 7.47 8.01
N ASP A 63 -11.63 8.74 8.07
CA ASP A 63 -12.17 9.81 7.21
C ASP A 63 -11.94 9.56 5.71
N ALA A 64 -10.91 8.79 5.36
CA ALA A 64 -10.58 8.45 3.99
C ALA A 64 -11.70 7.69 3.27
N LEU A 65 -12.44 6.81 3.96
CA LEU A 65 -13.54 6.05 3.35
C LEU A 65 -14.79 6.90 3.07
N SER A 66 -14.97 7.97 3.83
CA SER A 66 -16.02 8.98 3.60
C SER A 66 -15.66 9.88 2.42
N MET A 67 -14.38 10.27 2.30
CA MET A 67 -13.89 11.00 1.12
C MET A 67 -14.03 10.18 -0.16
N LEU A 68 -13.81 8.87 -0.08
CA LEU A 68 -13.90 7.97 -1.23
C LEU A 68 -15.29 7.99 -1.89
N GLU A 69 -16.36 8.02 -1.09
CA GLU A 69 -17.73 8.15 -1.58
C GLU A 69 -17.88 9.42 -2.42
N GLN A 70 -17.48 10.57 -1.87
CA GLN A 70 -17.60 11.88 -2.52
C GLN A 70 -16.76 12.00 -3.79
N LEU A 71 -15.51 11.53 -3.74
CA LEU A 71 -14.56 11.67 -4.85
C LEU A 71 -14.86 10.72 -6.01
N SER A 72 -15.41 9.54 -5.72
CA SER A 72 -15.65 8.51 -6.74
C SER A 72 -16.66 8.92 -7.81
N SER A 73 -17.47 9.96 -7.57
CA SER A 73 -18.35 10.54 -8.60
C SER A 73 -17.71 11.62 -9.46
N ILE A 74 -16.53 12.13 -9.07
CA ILE A 74 -15.89 13.30 -9.69
C ILE A 74 -14.63 12.89 -10.46
N ILE A 75 -13.86 11.95 -9.91
CA ILE A 75 -12.62 11.46 -10.51
C ILE A 75 -12.66 9.94 -10.68
N PRO A 76 -12.05 9.39 -11.74
CA PRO A 76 -11.97 7.94 -11.90
C PRO A 76 -11.04 7.34 -10.84
N ILE A 77 -11.62 6.60 -9.90
CA ILE A 77 -10.85 5.94 -8.83
C ILE A 77 -10.59 4.48 -9.21
N HIS A 78 -9.32 4.12 -9.31
CA HIS A 78 -8.89 2.73 -9.50
C HIS A 78 -8.33 2.16 -8.20
N VAL A 79 -8.75 0.94 -7.86
CA VAL A 79 -8.30 0.24 -6.65
C VAL A 79 -7.43 -0.94 -7.07
N VAL A 80 -6.25 -1.08 -6.46
CA VAL A 80 -5.32 -2.17 -6.73
C VAL A 80 -5.10 -2.99 -5.47
N PHE A 81 -5.34 -4.30 -5.55
CA PHE A 81 -5.15 -5.22 -4.44
C PHE A 81 -4.03 -6.24 -4.72
N GLY A 82 -3.30 -6.61 -3.67
CA GLY A 82 -2.52 -7.84 -3.69
C GLY A 82 -3.43 -9.07 -3.59
N SER A 83 -3.34 -9.99 -4.53
CA SER A 83 -4.15 -11.23 -4.52
C SER A 83 -3.76 -12.19 -3.40
N LYS A 84 -2.53 -12.08 -2.86
CA LYS A 84 -2.03 -12.85 -1.71
C LYS A 84 -2.12 -12.08 -0.40
N ASP A 85 -2.74 -10.90 -0.39
CA ASP A 85 -2.87 -10.09 0.82
C ASP A 85 -3.83 -10.75 1.82
N LYS A 86 -3.23 -11.25 2.90
CA LYS A 86 -3.88 -11.83 4.09
C LYS A 86 -3.91 -10.85 5.27
N LEU A 87 -3.35 -9.66 5.12
CA LEU A 87 -3.26 -8.63 6.16
C LEU A 87 -4.62 -7.94 6.31
N ILE A 88 -5.22 -7.57 5.19
CA ILE A 88 -6.51 -6.89 5.15
C ILE A 88 -7.61 -7.92 4.92
N PRO A 89 -8.59 -8.05 5.84
CA PRO A 89 -9.74 -8.93 5.68
C PRO A 89 -10.48 -8.66 4.36
N ARG A 90 -11.05 -9.72 3.77
CA ARG A 90 -11.77 -9.61 2.50
C ARG A 90 -12.96 -8.66 2.60
N GLU A 91 -13.60 -8.64 3.76
CA GLU A 91 -14.73 -7.77 4.09
C GLU A 91 -14.31 -6.29 4.02
N TRP A 92 -13.10 -5.96 4.49
CA TRP A 92 -12.58 -4.60 4.46
C TRP A 92 -12.25 -4.16 3.02
N LYS A 93 -11.67 -5.06 2.23
CA LYS A 93 -11.46 -4.81 0.79
C LYS A 93 -12.79 -4.64 0.06
N ALA A 94 -13.79 -5.45 0.41
CA ALA A 94 -15.14 -5.35 -0.14
C ALA A 94 -15.78 -4.01 0.21
N CYS A 95 -15.59 -3.50 1.43
CA CYS A 95 -16.07 -2.17 1.80
C CYS A 95 -15.53 -1.09 0.84
N VAL A 96 -14.23 -1.10 0.52
CA VAL A 96 -13.63 -0.08 -0.38
C VAL A 96 -14.32 -0.01 -1.74
N ILE A 97 -14.87 -1.13 -2.24
CA ILE A 97 -15.49 -1.24 -3.57
C ILE A 97 -17.02 -1.42 -3.51
N ASP A 98 -17.63 -1.22 -2.34
CA ASP A 98 -19.06 -1.43 -2.12
C ASP A 98 -19.88 -0.29 -2.73
N THR A 99 -20.52 -0.56 -3.87
CA THR A 99 -21.35 0.41 -4.60
C THR A 99 -22.62 0.79 -3.85
N SER A 100 -23.09 -0.04 -2.91
CA SER A 100 -24.25 0.28 -2.07
C SER A 100 -23.95 1.41 -1.08
N LYS A 101 -22.68 1.75 -0.88
CA LYS A 101 -22.20 2.86 -0.04
C LYS A 101 -21.89 4.13 -0.87
N GLY A 102 -22.48 4.25 -2.06
CA GLY A 102 -22.29 5.41 -2.93
C GLY A 102 -20.94 5.45 -3.67
N ARG A 103 -20.08 4.45 -3.47
CA ARG A 103 -18.74 4.38 -4.06
C ARG A 103 -18.80 3.92 -5.52
N LYS A 104 -18.19 4.68 -6.42
CA LYS A 104 -18.16 4.40 -7.87
C LYS A 104 -16.72 4.29 -8.36
N VAL A 105 -16.10 3.14 -8.14
CA VAL A 105 -14.74 2.90 -8.63
C VAL A 105 -14.74 2.67 -10.15
N ALA A 106 -13.79 3.27 -10.85
CA ALA A 106 -13.59 3.11 -12.30
C ALA A 106 -12.97 1.76 -12.66
N GLY A 107 -12.29 1.09 -11.72
CA GLY A 107 -11.83 -0.28 -11.90
C GLY A 107 -11.18 -0.86 -10.65
N VAL A 108 -11.25 -2.18 -10.54
CA VAL A 108 -10.62 -2.96 -9.47
C VAL A 108 -9.63 -3.92 -10.09
N HIS A 109 -8.38 -3.86 -9.64
CA HIS A 109 -7.26 -4.58 -10.23
C HIS A 109 -6.59 -5.45 -9.18
N GLN A 110 -5.96 -6.54 -9.63
CA GLN A 110 -5.20 -7.44 -8.75
C GLN A 110 -3.81 -7.70 -9.31
N ILE A 111 -2.82 -7.69 -8.41
CA ILE A 111 -1.42 -8.08 -8.70
C ILE A 111 -1.05 -9.26 -7.80
N GLU A 112 -0.22 -10.17 -8.29
CA GLU A 112 0.27 -11.33 -7.53
C GLU A 112 1.32 -10.94 -6.46
N ALA A 113 0.85 -10.24 -5.43
CA ALA A 113 1.64 -9.73 -4.31
C ALA A 113 0.83 -9.79 -3.00
N SER A 114 1.51 -9.58 -1.88
CA SER A 114 0.88 -9.37 -0.57
C SER A 114 0.34 -7.93 -0.46
N HIS A 115 0.14 -7.44 0.75
CA HIS A 115 -0.34 -6.08 0.99
C HIS A 115 0.57 -4.99 0.39
N MET A 116 1.89 -5.24 0.35
CA MET A 116 2.90 -4.26 -0.08
C MET A 116 3.17 -4.32 -1.58
N VAL A 117 2.11 -4.25 -2.40
CA VAL A 117 2.19 -4.39 -3.88
C VAL A 117 3.29 -3.52 -4.52
N PRO A 118 3.42 -2.21 -4.23
CA PRO A 118 4.45 -1.38 -4.87
C PRO A 118 5.87 -1.79 -4.50
N ALA A 119 6.06 -2.38 -3.32
CA ALA A 119 7.38 -2.79 -2.85
C ALA A 119 7.77 -4.21 -3.30
N GLU A 120 6.80 -5.12 -3.40
CA GLU A 120 7.03 -6.51 -3.81
C GLU A 120 7.06 -6.68 -5.33
N LYS A 121 6.23 -5.93 -6.06
CA LYS A 121 6.04 -6.05 -7.50
C LYS A 121 6.06 -4.67 -8.18
N PRO A 122 7.14 -3.88 -8.02
CA PRO A 122 7.21 -2.51 -8.53
C PRO A 122 7.01 -2.44 -10.05
N ALA A 123 7.56 -3.37 -10.82
CA ALA A 123 7.44 -3.39 -12.28
C ALA A 123 6.00 -3.66 -12.74
N ASP A 124 5.32 -4.65 -12.16
CA ASP A 124 3.93 -4.97 -12.50
C ASP A 124 3.00 -3.83 -12.10
N PHE A 125 3.24 -3.24 -10.92
CA PHE A 125 2.48 -2.08 -10.46
C PHE A 125 2.68 -0.87 -11.39
N ALA A 126 3.92 -0.56 -11.76
CA ALA A 126 4.23 0.53 -12.70
C ALA A 126 3.61 0.30 -14.07
N LYS A 127 3.63 -0.94 -14.59
CA LYS A 127 2.99 -1.29 -15.86
C LYS A 127 1.48 -1.05 -15.81
N LEU A 128 0.82 -1.48 -14.74
CA LEU A 128 -0.61 -1.24 -14.53
C LEU A 128 -0.91 0.26 -14.46
N VAL A 129 -0.21 1.03 -13.63
CA VAL A 129 -0.42 2.47 -13.50
C VAL A 129 -0.22 3.19 -14.84
N SER A 130 0.85 2.85 -15.57
CA SER A 130 1.14 3.40 -16.89
C SER A 130 0.03 3.10 -17.89
N GLN A 131 -0.57 1.90 -17.83
CA GLN A 131 -1.71 1.55 -18.65
C GLN A 131 -2.95 2.36 -18.29
N LEU A 132 -3.30 2.46 -16.99
CA LEU A 132 -4.47 3.21 -16.54
C LEU A 132 -4.39 4.70 -16.90
N ILE A 133 -3.21 5.32 -16.77
CA ILE A 133 -3.00 6.71 -17.19
C ILE A 133 -3.22 6.86 -18.69
N ARG A 134 -2.69 5.94 -19.52
CA ARG A 134 -2.94 5.94 -20.97
C ARG A 134 -4.42 5.81 -21.28
N ASP A 135 -5.12 4.88 -20.64
CA ASP A 135 -6.55 4.65 -20.86
C ASP A 135 -7.37 5.90 -20.50
N ILE A 136 -7.05 6.58 -19.40
CA ILE A 136 -7.72 7.83 -19.00
C ILE A 136 -7.48 8.94 -20.02
N ILE A 137 -6.23 9.13 -20.46
CA ILE A 137 -5.87 10.19 -21.41
C ILE A 137 -6.50 9.92 -22.79
N CYS A 138 -6.48 8.67 -23.25
CA CYS A 138 -6.97 8.28 -24.56
C CYS A 138 -8.48 8.00 -24.61
N SER A 139 -9.17 7.95 -23.46
CA SER A 139 -10.61 7.76 -23.41
C SER A 139 -11.36 8.95 -24.04
N PRO A 140 -12.35 8.74 -24.92
CA PRO A 140 -13.12 9.82 -25.53
C PRO A 140 -13.90 10.67 -24.51
N VAL A 141 -14.03 10.23 -23.26
CA VAL A 141 -14.68 10.95 -22.16
C VAL A 141 -13.84 12.14 -21.65
N SER A 142 -12.52 12.19 -21.92
CA SER A 142 -11.64 13.29 -21.53
C SER A 142 -11.66 14.51 -22.47
N LYS A 143 -12.47 14.47 -23.55
CA LYS A 143 -12.62 15.55 -24.54
C LYS A 143 -13.84 16.46 -24.32
N LEU A 144 -14.41 16.49 -23.11
CA LEU A 144 -15.47 17.43 -22.73
C LEU A 144 -14.89 18.67 -22.06
#